data_AF-A0A930SW08-F1
#
_entry.id   AF-A0A930SW08-F1
#
_cell.length_a   1.000
_cell.length_b   1.000
_cell.length_c   1.000
_cell.angle_alpha   90.00
_cell.angle_beta   90.00
_cell.angle_gamma   90.00
#
_symmetry.space_group_name_H-M   'P 1'
#
loop_
_entity.id
_entity.type
_entity.pdbx_description
1 polymer ?
#
loop_
_entity_poly.entity_id
_entity_poly.type
_entity_poly.pdbx_seq_one_letter_code
_entity_poly.pdbx_strand_id
1 'polypeptide(L)'
;FRRMSERPGESAEIGEALMEHGYQVFWDWRRYQAGEIQRCTFKQYMRGLRRQVHLLLKQGANYATEKGQKSARAQTASTCRALLKVESALWTFERKEIEPSNNRAERAIRPLVVLRKVCYGTQSEQGSRLIERLFSVVHSCRQQNRSALAFLKQSIEAHLGVGTMPSLVSEGLR
;
A
#
# COMPACT_ATOMS: atom_id res chain seq x y z
N PHE A 1 3.59 6.24 11.81
CA PHE A 1 4.33 6.99 12.84
C PHE A 1 3.42 7.65 13.89
N ARG A 2 2.17 8.01 13.59
CA ARG A 2 1.20 8.56 14.57
C ARG A 2 1.14 7.82 15.92
N ARG A 3 1.01 6.49 15.93
CA ARG A 3 1.04 5.71 17.18
C ARG A 3 2.34 5.82 17.99
N MET A 4 3.45 6.19 17.34
CA MET A 4 4.72 6.46 18.03
C MET A 4 4.72 7.88 18.58
N SER A 5 4.22 8.88 17.83
CA SER A 5 4.11 10.27 18.30
C SER A 5 3.15 10.43 19.48
N GLU A 6 2.13 9.56 19.59
CA GLU A 6 1.18 9.53 20.71
C GLU A 6 1.78 8.92 22.01
N ARG A 7 3.03 8.43 21.98
CA ARG A 7 3.70 7.87 23.17
C ARG A 7 4.37 8.96 23.98
N PRO A 8 4.62 8.75 25.29
CA PRO A 8 5.34 9.74 26.11
C PRO A 8 6.86 9.74 25.84
N GLY A 9 7.48 10.90 26.08
CA GLY A 9 8.94 11.10 26.10
C GLY A 9 9.61 11.00 24.73
N GLU A 10 10.86 10.56 24.68
CA GLU A 10 11.67 10.48 23.46
C GLU A 10 11.02 9.65 22.32
N SER A 11 10.11 8.73 22.65
CA SER A 11 9.35 7.99 21.63
C SER A 11 8.41 8.90 20.82
N ALA A 12 7.89 9.95 21.44
CA ALA A 12 7.09 10.98 20.79
C ALA A 12 7.92 11.71 19.74
N GLU A 13 9.10 12.20 20.15
CA GLU A 13 10.02 13.00 19.34
C GLU A 13 10.42 12.26 18.05
N ILE A 14 10.82 10.98 18.17
CA ILE A 14 11.12 10.16 16.98
C ILE A 14 9.86 9.96 16.13
N GLY A 15 8.71 9.75 16.76
CA GLY A 15 7.44 9.59 16.06
C GLY A 15 7.04 10.81 15.25
N GLU A 16 7.21 12.01 15.81
CA GLU A 16 6.92 13.31 15.19
C GLU A 16 7.88 13.59 14.03
N ALA A 17 9.19 13.45 14.25
CA ALA A 17 10.19 13.65 13.20
C ALA A 17 9.97 12.69 12.01
N LEU A 18 9.63 11.42 12.28
CA LEU A 18 9.27 10.46 11.22
C LEU A 18 7.97 10.84 10.49
N MET A 19 6.99 11.45 11.18
CA MET A 19 5.79 11.97 10.53
C MET A 19 6.10 13.16 9.63
N GLU A 20 6.91 14.11 10.07
CA GLU A 20 7.31 15.27 9.28
C GLU A 20 7.96 14.86 7.97
N HIS A 21 8.94 13.93 8.01
CA HIS A 21 9.54 13.40 6.80
C HIS A 21 8.52 12.65 5.92
N GLY A 22 7.58 11.92 6.52
CA GLY A 22 6.47 11.31 5.79
C GLY A 22 5.62 12.33 5.05
N TYR A 23 5.25 13.44 5.70
CA TYR A 23 4.51 14.53 5.08
C TYR A 23 5.32 15.21 3.97
N GLN A 24 6.62 15.39 4.16
CA GLN A 24 7.50 15.96 3.17
C GLN A 24 7.57 15.10 1.90
N VAL A 25 7.64 13.77 2.03
CA VAL A 25 7.55 12.84 0.88
C VAL A 25 6.27 13.09 0.07
N PHE A 26 5.12 13.18 0.74
CA PHE A 26 3.85 13.43 0.06
C PHE A 26 3.77 14.82 -0.57
N TRP A 27 4.34 15.83 0.08
CA TRP A 27 4.38 17.19 -0.42
C TRP A 27 5.24 17.29 -1.68
N ASP A 28 6.48 16.79 -1.65
CA ASP A 28 7.38 16.76 -2.80
C ASP A 28 6.81 15.92 -3.95
N TRP A 29 6.12 14.81 -3.64
CA TRP A 29 5.44 14.01 -4.66
C TRP A 29 4.36 14.81 -5.39
N ARG A 30 3.53 15.57 -4.67
CA ARG A 30 2.50 16.41 -5.30
C ARG A 30 3.10 17.50 -6.18
N ARG A 31 4.20 18.13 -5.74
CA ARG A 31 4.93 19.11 -6.54
C ARG A 31 5.51 18.51 -7.82
N TYR A 32 6.06 17.31 -7.71
CA TYR A 32 6.54 16.56 -8.88
C TYR A 32 5.41 16.26 -9.87
N GLN A 33 4.27 15.78 -9.38
CA GLN A 33 3.09 15.51 -10.22
C GLN A 33 2.51 16.78 -10.85
N ALA A 34 2.58 17.92 -10.17
CA ALA A 34 2.15 19.23 -10.68
C ALA A 34 3.16 19.85 -11.68
N GLY A 35 4.33 19.23 -11.89
CA GLY A 35 5.38 19.75 -12.77
C GLY A 35 6.19 20.91 -12.17
N GLU A 36 6.01 21.22 -10.88
CA GLU A 36 6.74 22.30 -10.20
C GLU A 36 8.21 21.97 -9.96
N ILE A 37 8.54 20.69 -9.85
CA ILE A 37 9.91 20.20 -9.67
C ILE A 37 10.21 19.10 -10.68
N GLN A 38 11.46 19.09 -11.15
CA GLN A 38 11.93 18.06 -12.05
C GLN A 38 12.16 16.73 -11.33
N ARG A 39 12.15 15.64 -12.10
CA ARG A 39 12.40 14.28 -11.59
C ARG A 39 13.75 14.15 -10.88
N CYS A 40 14.79 14.79 -11.41
CA CYS A 40 16.13 14.78 -10.80
C CYS A 40 16.11 15.45 -9.41
N THR A 41 15.45 16.61 -9.29
CA THR A 41 15.25 17.35 -8.04
C THR A 41 14.46 16.52 -7.04
N PHE A 42 13.35 15.90 -7.45
CA PHE A 42 12.56 15.01 -6.61
C PHE A 42 13.42 13.85 -6.06
N LYS A 43 14.18 13.16 -6.92
CA LYS A 43 15.09 12.09 -6.49
C LYS A 43 16.16 12.58 -5.51
N GLN A 44 16.70 13.78 -5.70
CA GLN A 44 17.66 14.37 -4.77
C GLN A 44 17.06 14.60 -3.39
N TYR A 45 15.84 15.15 -3.31
CA TYR A 45 15.11 15.33 -2.05
C TYR A 45 14.81 13.98 -1.38
N MET A 46 14.36 12.98 -2.14
CA MET A 46 14.08 11.63 -1.61
C MET A 46 15.33 10.96 -1.04
N ARG A 47 16.52 11.16 -1.64
CA ARG A 47 17.79 10.65 -1.08
C ARG A 47 18.09 11.25 0.28
N GLY A 48 17.84 12.55 0.45
CA GLY A 48 17.99 13.24 1.73
C GLY A 48 17.02 12.70 2.79
N LEU A 49 15.73 12.61 2.44
CA LEU A 49 14.71 12.10 3.34
C LEU A 49 14.93 10.64 3.72
N ARG A 50 15.35 9.81 2.76
CA ARG A 50 15.70 8.41 3.02
C ARG A 50 16.81 8.30 4.05
N ARG A 51 17.85 9.11 3.94
CA ARG A 51 18.94 9.13 4.92
C ARG A 51 18.45 9.55 6.30
N GLN A 52 17.64 10.60 6.40
CA GLN A 52 17.11 11.08 7.67
C GLN A 52 16.19 10.05 8.35
N VAL A 53 15.25 9.48 7.59
CA VAL A 53 14.38 8.41 8.06
C VAL A 53 15.20 7.21 8.53
N HIS A 54 16.22 6.80 7.79
CA HIS A 54 17.12 5.71 8.20
C HIS A 54 17.81 5.99 9.55
N LEU A 55 18.31 7.21 9.75
CA LEU A 55 18.97 7.62 10.99
C LEU A 55 18.01 7.62 12.18
N LEU A 56 16.81 8.19 12.02
CA LEU A 56 15.77 8.19 13.05
C LEU A 56 15.31 6.78 13.42
N LEU A 57 15.14 5.91 12.42
CA LEU A 57 14.81 4.50 12.65
C LEU A 57 15.94 3.79 13.41
N LYS A 58 17.22 4.03 13.06
CA LYS A 58 18.35 3.47 13.81
C LYS A 58 18.40 3.97 15.25
N GLN A 59 18.18 5.27 15.47
CA GLN A 59 18.13 5.86 16.81
C GLN A 59 17.05 5.18 17.66
N GLY A 60 15.82 5.07 17.14
CA GLY A 60 14.73 4.41 17.87
C GLY A 60 14.95 2.91 18.06
N ALA A 61 15.60 2.24 17.10
CA ALA A 61 15.95 0.82 17.21
C ALA A 61 16.99 0.52 18.30
N ASN A 62 17.85 1.50 18.59
CA ASN A 62 18.95 1.42 19.56
C ASN A 62 18.57 1.82 20.99
N TYR A 63 17.30 2.13 21.26
CA TYR A 63 16.86 2.32 22.64
C TYR A 63 17.18 1.10 23.50
N ALA A 64 17.76 1.34 24.68
CA ALA A 64 18.00 0.31 25.68
C ALA A 64 16.64 -0.24 26.15
N THR A 65 16.41 -1.52 25.89
CA THR A 65 15.14 -2.19 26.19
C THR A 65 15.43 -3.58 26.71
N GLU A 66 14.80 -3.97 27.81
CA GLU A 66 14.91 -5.33 28.33
C GLU A 66 14.01 -6.31 27.56
N LYS A 67 14.40 -7.59 27.54
CA LYS A 67 13.65 -8.64 26.85
C LYS A 67 12.29 -8.84 27.53
N GLY A 68 11.20 -8.61 26.80
CA GLY A 68 9.83 -8.74 27.32
C GLY A 68 9.23 -7.45 27.90
N GLN A 69 10.00 -6.36 27.95
CA GLN A 69 9.51 -5.06 28.41
C GLN A 69 8.44 -4.50 27.45
N LYS A 70 7.32 -4.03 27.99
CA LYS A 70 6.19 -3.45 27.23
C LYS A 70 6.15 -1.92 27.23
N SER A 71 7.24 -1.26 27.66
CA SER A 71 7.34 0.19 27.73
C SER A 71 7.20 0.86 26.35
N ALA A 72 6.83 2.15 26.34
CA ALA A 72 6.75 2.93 25.11
C ALA A 72 8.05 2.84 24.28
N ARG A 73 9.22 2.95 24.92
CA ARG A 73 10.53 2.79 24.28
C ARG A 73 10.73 1.40 23.67
N ALA A 74 10.33 0.33 24.37
CA ALA A 74 10.42 -1.04 23.85
C ALA A 74 9.55 -1.26 22.61
N GLN A 75 8.34 -0.71 22.61
CA GLN A 75 7.47 -0.77 21.44
C GLN A 75 7.99 0.08 20.27
N THR A 76 8.60 1.24 20.56
CA THR A 76 9.22 2.11 19.55
C THR A 76 10.39 1.40 18.91
N ALA A 77 11.28 0.82 19.72
CA ALA A 77 12.43 0.05 19.23
C ALA A 77 12.01 -1.16 18.40
N SER A 78 10.97 -1.90 18.84
CA SER A 78 10.41 -3.00 18.05
C SER A 78 9.87 -2.53 16.69
N THR A 79 9.12 -1.43 16.68
CA THR A 79 8.58 -0.84 15.45
C THR A 79 9.70 -0.39 14.50
N CYS A 80 10.70 0.33 15.01
CA CYS A 80 11.83 0.78 14.23
C CYS A 80 12.65 -0.38 13.66
N ARG A 81 12.92 -1.42 14.46
CA ARG A 81 13.60 -2.64 13.99
C ARG A 81 12.79 -3.36 12.90
N ALA A 82 11.46 -3.42 13.02
CA ALA A 82 10.62 -4.00 11.99
C ALA A 82 10.66 -3.19 10.69
N LEU A 83 10.62 -1.86 10.78
CA LEU A 83 10.68 -0.96 9.62
C LEU A 83 12.03 -1.01 8.92
N LEU A 84 13.15 -1.08 9.66
CA LEU A 84 14.49 -1.21 9.08
C LEU A 84 14.62 -2.48 8.21
N LYS A 85 13.95 -3.58 8.57
CA LYS A 85 13.94 -4.80 7.75
C LYS A 85 13.28 -4.63 6.39
N VAL A 86 12.30 -3.74 6.29
CA VAL A 86 11.52 -3.49 5.07
C VAL A 86 11.78 -2.11 4.47
N GLU A 87 12.82 -1.43 4.91
CA GLU A 87 13.06 -0.01 4.57
C GLU A 87 13.19 0.20 3.06
N SER A 88 13.84 -0.71 2.35
CA SER A 88 13.97 -0.63 0.89
C SER A 88 12.61 -0.60 0.19
N ALA A 89 11.59 -1.27 0.75
CA ALA A 89 10.25 -1.30 0.19
C ALA A 89 9.54 0.05 0.33
N LEU A 90 9.82 0.82 1.38
CA LEU A 90 9.24 2.16 1.61
C LEU A 90 9.55 3.14 0.47
N TRP A 91 10.65 2.93 -0.25
CA TRP A 91 11.13 3.81 -1.32
C TRP A 91 10.86 3.28 -2.74
N THR A 92 10.06 2.21 -2.88
CA THR A 92 9.80 1.58 -4.19
C THR A 92 9.17 2.53 -5.20
N PHE A 93 8.42 3.51 -4.72
CA PHE A 93 7.74 4.53 -5.53
C PHE A 93 8.73 5.35 -6.39
N GLU A 94 9.97 5.56 -5.93
CA GLU A 94 11.01 6.31 -6.67
C GLU A 94 11.38 5.59 -7.98
N ARG A 95 11.42 4.26 -7.94
CA ARG A 95 11.80 3.42 -9.09
C ARG A 95 10.62 3.17 -10.03
N LYS A 96 9.43 2.95 -9.48
CA LYS A 96 8.24 2.56 -10.23
C LYS A 96 7.36 3.74 -10.65
N GLU A 97 7.70 4.95 -10.22
CA GLU A 97 6.96 6.19 -10.53
C GLU A 97 5.47 6.09 -10.17
N ILE A 98 5.20 5.47 -9.03
CA ILE A 98 3.86 5.33 -8.46
C ILE A 98 3.71 6.27 -7.26
N GLU A 99 2.48 6.49 -6.81
CA GLU A 99 2.21 7.24 -5.59
C GLU A 99 2.97 6.65 -4.37
N PRO A 100 3.55 7.46 -3.47
CA PRO A 100 4.22 7.01 -2.25
C PRO A 100 3.22 6.56 -1.17
N SER A 101 2.07 6.01 -1.57
CA SER A 101 1.01 5.53 -0.68
C SER A 101 0.45 4.20 -1.18
N ASN A 102 -0.08 3.41 -0.24
CA ASN A 102 -0.80 2.19 -0.55
C ASN A 102 -2.30 2.42 -0.80
N ASN A 103 -2.76 3.68 -0.80
CA ASN A 103 -4.19 4.03 -0.83
C ASN A 103 -4.92 3.40 -2.02
N ARG A 104 -4.26 3.33 -3.19
CA ARG A 104 -4.85 2.71 -4.38
C ARG A 104 -5.11 1.22 -4.18
N ALA A 105 -4.15 0.48 -3.63
CA ALA A 105 -4.33 -0.95 -3.39
C ALA A 105 -5.32 -1.20 -2.25
N GLU A 106 -5.29 -0.41 -1.18
CA GLU A 106 -6.24 -0.49 -0.07
C GLU A 106 -7.67 -0.23 -0.52
N ARG A 107 -7.89 0.82 -1.32
CA ARG A 107 -9.20 1.10 -1.94
C ARG A 107 -9.65 -0.03 -2.84
N ALA A 108 -8.73 -0.64 -3.59
CA ALA A 108 -9.04 -1.81 -4.40
C ALA A 108 -9.48 -2.98 -3.53
N ILE A 109 -8.77 -3.37 -2.46
CA ILE A 109 -9.17 -4.55 -1.67
C ILE A 109 -10.36 -4.30 -0.73
N ARG A 110 -10.68 -3.05 -0.40
CA ARG A 110 -11.71 -2.69 0.60
C ARG A 110 -13.09 -3.31 0.37
N PRO A 111 -13.66 -3.35 -0.85
CA PRO A 111 -14.94 -4.01 -1.10
C PRO A 111 -14.93 -5.49 -0.71
N LEU A 112 -13.85 -6.22 -0.99
CA LEU A 112 -13.70 -7.63 -0.63
C LEU A 112 -13.59 -7.81 0.89
N VAL A 113 -12.85 -6.95 1.57
CA VAL A 113 -12.73 -6.96 3.05
C VAL A 113 -14.07 -6.68 3.72
N VAL A 114 -14.84 -5.72 3.20
CA VAL A 114 -16.19 -5.41 3.69
C VAL A 114 -17.12 -6.60 3.47
N LEU A 115 -17.12 -7.20 2.28
CA LEU A 115 -17.94 -8.37 1.98
C LEU A 115 -17.62 -9.53 2.93
N ARG A 116 -16.33 -9.85 3.11
CA ARG A 116 -15.91 -10.90 4.04
C ARG A 116 -16.41 -10.64 5.46
N LYS A 117 -16.40 -9.38 5.91
CA LYS A 117 -16.88 -9.01 7.23
C LYS A 117 -18.40 -9.18 7.36
N VAL A 118 -19.18 -8.78 6.35
CA VAL A 118 -20.64 -8.86 6.36
C VAL A 118 -21.14 -10.29 6.19
N CYS A 119 -20.51 -11.07 5.32
CA CYS A 119 -20.90 -12.45 5.01
C CYS A 119 -20.18 -13.51 5.84
N TYR A 120 -19.34 -13.11 6.80
CA TYR A 120 -18.48 -14.00 7.60
C TYR A 120 -17.49 -14.86 6.78
N GLY A 121 -17.24 -14.47 5.53
CA GLY A 121 -16.34 -15.17 4.61
C GLY A 121 -16.98 -16.39 3.95
N THR A 122 -16.14 -17.27 3.43
CA THR A 122 -16.51 -18.49 2.72
C THR A 122 -16.13 -19.71 3.55
N GLN A 123 -16.99 -20.73 3.58
CA GLN A 123 -16.76 -21.98 4.33
C GLN A 123 -16.27 -23.14 3.44
N SER A 124 -16.06 -22.90 2.15
CA SER A 124 -15.54 -23.89 1.20
C SER A 124 -14.50 -23.27 0.27
N GLU A 125 -13.59 -24.11 -0.23
CA GLU A 125 -12.62 -23.70 -1.25
C GLU A 125 -13.32 -23.19 -2.51
N GLN A 126 -14.39 -23.86 -2.93
CA GLN A 126 -15.17 -23.48 -4.10
C GLN A 126 -15.79 -22.08 -3.94
N GLY A 127 -16.33 -21.76 -2.76
CA GLY A 127 -16.83 -20.42 -2.44
C GLY A 127 -15.72 -19.36 -2.48
N SER A 128 -14.54 -19.68 -1.92
CA SER A 128 -13.37 -18.79 -1.97
C SER A 128 -12.94 -18.49 -3.41
N ARG A 129 -12.87 -19.53 -4.26
CA ARG A 129 -12.53 -19.38 -5.69
C ARG A 129 -13.57 -18.57 -6.47
N LEU A 130 -14.84 -18.71 -6.14
CA LEU A 130 -15.91 -17.93 -6.77
C LEU A 130 -15.74 -16.43 -6.46
N ILE A 131 -15.58 -16.09 -5.17
CA ILE A 131 -15.39 -14.70 -4.74
C ILE A 131 -14.09 -14.12 -5.32
N GLU A 132 -12.99 -14.88 -5.31
CA GLU A 132 -11.71 -14.49 -5.92
C GLU A 132 -11.90 -14.08 -7.40
N ARG A 133 -12.55 -14.94 -8.20
CA ARG A 133 -12.77 -14.70 -9.63
C ARG A 133 -13.73 -13.54 -9.88
N LEU A 134 -14.82 -13.46 -9.12
CA LEU A 134 -15.82 -12.41 -9.28
C LEU A 134 -15.22 -11.03 -9.00
N PHE A 135 -14.47 -10.87 -7.90
CA PHE A 135 -13.81 -9.59 -7.59
C PHE A 135 -12.69 -9.27 -8.58
N SER A 136 -11.98 -10.27 -9.09
CA SER A 136 -11.00 -10.06 -10.16
C SER A 136 -11.65 -9.49 -11.42
N VAL A 137 -12.79 -10.03 -11.85
CA VAL A 137 -13.58 -9.51 -12.99
C VAL A 137 -14.06 -8.09 -12.70
N VAL A 138 -14.76 -7.89 -11.57
CA VAL A 138 -15.36 -6.59 -11.23
C VAL A 138 -14.31 -5.49 -11.17
N HIS A 139 -13.17 -5.74 -10.53
CA HIS A 139 -12.11 -4.74 -10.39
C HIS A 139 -11.40 -4.47 -11.71
N SER A 140 -11.11 -5.50 -12.49
CA SER A 140 -10.48 -5.34 -13.80
C SER A 140 -11.39 -4.56 -14.75
N CYS A 141 -12.67 -4.93 -14.83
CA CYS A 141 -13.65 -4.22 -15.65
C CYS A 141 -13.79 -2.75 -15.21
N ARG A 142 -13.86 -2.48 -13.90
CA ARG A 142 -13.92 -1.11 -13.37
C ARG A 142 -12.67 -0.29 -13.71
N GLN A 143 -11.48 -0.87 -13.63
CA GLN A 143 -10.23 -0.20 -14.00
C GLN A 143 -10.16 0.09 -15.51
N GLN A 144 -10.79 -0.75 -16.33
CA GLN A 144 -10.85 -0.62 -17.79
C GLN A 144 -12.05 0.21 -18.29
N ASN A 145 -12.86 0.80 -17.39
CA ASN A 145 -14.13 1.46 -17.74
C ASN A 145 -15.10 0.57 -18.55
N ARG A 146 -15.13 -0.74 -18.25
CA ARG A 146 -16.01 -1.74 -18.87
C ARG A 146 -17.10 -2.19 -17.89
N SER A 147 -18.27 -2.57 -18.41
CA SER A 147 -19.34 -3.16 -17.60
C SER A 147 -18.97 -4.59 -17.18
N ALA A 148 -18.86 -4.82 -15.87
CA ALA A 148 -18.61 -6.15 -15.31
C ALA A 148 -19.79 -7.12 -15.59
N LEU A 149 -21.03 -6.63 -15.55
CA LEU A 149 -22.21 -7.44 -15.86
C LEU A 149 -22.21 -7.89 -17.32
N ALA A 150 -21.88 -6.98 -18.25
CA ALA A 150 -21.77 -7.33 -19.67
C ALA A 150 -20.66 -8.35 -19.90
N PHE A 151 -19.52 -8.20 -19.23
CA PHE A 151 -18.42 -9.16 -19.29
C PHE A 151 -18.87 -10.56 -18.81
N LEU A 152 -19.50 -10.64 -17.64
CA LEU A 152 -19.99 -11.91 -17.10
C LEU A 152 -21.03 -12.57 -18.02
N LYS A 153 -21.97 -11.78 -18.56
CA LYS A 153 -22.94 -12.26 -19.53
C LYS A 153 -22.24 -12.88 -20.75
N GLN A 154 -21.30 -12.16 -21.35
CA GLN A 154 -20.55 -12.64 -22.51
C GLN A 154 -19.70 -13.88 -22.19
N SER A 155 -19.11 -13.97 -20.99
CA SER A 155 -18.39 -15.17 -20.55
C SER A 155 -19.30 -16.39 -20.44
N ILE A 156 -20.52 -16.21 -19.92
CA ILE A 156 -21.50 -17.30 -19.80
C ILE A 156 -22.00 -17.72 -21.18
N GLU A 157 -22.35 -16.77 -22.05
CA GLU A 157 -22.75 -17.05 -23.44
C GLU A 157 -21.67 -17.82 -24.20
N ALA A 158 -20.42 -17.38 -24.11
CA ALA A 158 -19.28 -18.07 -24.73
C ALA A 158 -19.07 -19.48 -24.16
N HIS A 159 -19.28 -19.68 -22.86
CA HIS A 159 -19.19 -21.00 -22.23
C HIS A 159 -20.30 -21.95 -22.71
N LEU A 160 -21.47 -21.42 -23.06
CA LEU A 160 -22.59 -22.15 -23.66
C LEU A 160 -22.45 -22.36 -25.18
N GLY A 161 -21.31 -21.96 -25.78
CA GLY A 161 -21.03 -22.12 -27.20
C GLY A 161 -21.50 -20.96 -28.09
N VAL A 162 -21.93 -19.84 -27.50
CA VAL A 162 -22.41 -18.66 -28.23
C VAL A 162 -21.38 -17.53 -28.17
N GLY A 163 -20.80 -17.19 -29.32
CA GLY A 163 -19.87 -16.05 -29.43
C GLY A 163 -18.44 -16.34 -28.97
N THR A 164 -17.68 -15.29 -28.69
CA THR A 164 -16.24 -15.37 -28.37
C THR A 164 -15.97 -15.09 -26.89
N MET A 165 -15.05 -15.86 -26.29
CA MET A 165 -14.64 -15.68 -24.89
C MET A 165 -14.03 -14.28 -24.67
N PRO A 166 -14.61 -13.45 -23.78
CA PRO A 166 -14.08 -12.12 -23.53
C PRO A 166 -12.79 -12.19 -22.71
N SER A 167 -11.84 -11.31 -23.01
CA SER A 167 -10.58 -11.22 -22.27
C SER A 167 -10.62 -10.10 -21.22
N LEU A 168 -10.03 -10.36 -20.06
CA LEU A 168 -9.72 -9.33 -19.06
C LEU A 168 -8.37 -8.66 -19.31
N VAL A 169 -7.52 -9.21 -20.20
CA VAL A 169 -6.24 -8.60 -20.56
C VAL A 169 -6.50 -7.59 -21.67
N SER A 170 -6.09 -6.33 -21.47
CA SER A 170 -6.20 -5.30 -22.51
C SER A 170 -5.29 -5.62 -23.69
N GLU A 171 -5.73 -5.33 -24.91
CA GLU A 171 -5.00 -5.65 -26.15
C GLU A 171 -3.61 -5.00 -26.23
N GLY A 172 -3.38 -3.86 -25.56
CA GLY A 172 -2.06 -3.21 -25.47
C GLY A 172 -1.02 -3.91 -24.57
N LEU A 173 -1.35 -5.08 -24.00
CA LEU A 173 -0.44 -5.92 -23.20
C LEU A 173 -0.21 -7.30 -23.84
N ARG A 174 -0.64 -7.50 -25.10
CA ARG A 174 -0.36 -8.71 -25.89
C ARG A 174 0.84 -8.51 -26.81
#